data_AF-A0A920VQZ2-F1
#
_entry.id   AF-A0A920VQZ2-F1
#
_cell.length_a   1.000
_cell.length_b   1.000
_cell.length_c   1.000
_cell.angle_alpha   90.00
_cell.angle_beta   90.00
_cell.angle_gamma   90.00
#
_symmetry.space_group_name_H-M   'P 1'
#
loop_
_entity.id
_entity.type
_entity.pdbx_description
1 polymer ?
#
loop_
_entity_poly.entity_id
_entity_poly.type
_entity_poly.pdbx_seq_one_letter_code
_entity_poly.pdbx_strand_id
1 'polypeptide(L)'
;MANDFWPNRKIMQGQFVSLEKAVSMGASMAGPIAFTDAADAPSSGSSGDSNAIISEMMRTNYPHSILAPLADPDAAATAHKLGVGGTFRMGIGGTHDNQFVPLELNWSVISLADGTMKCETWKYEPTIGPTAVLRSGNLTVVVTTGTVMLVDRALFFKVGLDPKDFHSTIVKSPHCEPAFFDDWVEANFNVDAPGATSANLKTLGHTICDRPMYPLEEDTEFIPQVEIFSN
;
A
#
# COMPACT_ATOMS: atom_id res chain seq x y z
N MET A 1 1.96 -31.95 7.00
CA MET A 1 1.50 -30.62 6.57
C MET A 1 0.25 -30.19 7.32
N ALA A 2 -0.95 -30.74 7.06
CA ALA A 2 -2.16 -30.28 7.76
C ALA A 2 -2.08 -30.40 9.30
N ASN A 3 -1.50 -31.50 9.79
CA ASN A 3 -1.20 -31.73 11.22
C ASN A 3 -0.22 -30.71 11.82
N ASP A 4 0.57 -30.02 11.00
CA ASP A 4 1.57 -29.03 11.45
C ASP A 4 0.99 -27.62 11.41
N PHE A 5 0.19 -27.30 10.39
CA PHE A 5 -0.42 -25.98 10.23
C PHE A 5 -1.54 -25.74 11.25
N TRP A 6 -2.42 -26.73 11.46
CA TRP A 6 -3.60 -26.52 12.28
C TRP A 6 -3.30 -26.14 13.74
N PRO A 7 -2.39 -26.82 14.47
CA PRO A 7 -2.01 -26.40 15.82
C PRO A 7 -1.37 -25.01 15.88
N ASN A 8 -0.72 -24.57 14.80
CA ASN A 8 -0.01 -23.29 14.70
C ASN A 8 -0.84 -22.15 14.11
N ARG A 9 -2.13 -22.35 13.79
CA ARG A 9 -2.97 -21.35 13.12
C ARG A 9 -3.00 -19.96 13.76
N LYS A 10 -2.91 -19.89 15.10
CA LYS A 10 -2.90 -18.64 15.85
C LYS A 10 -1.65 -17.80 15.63
N ILE A 11 -0.47 -18.44 15.51
CA ILE A 11 0.79 -17.71 15.27
C ILE A 11 0.94 -17.25 13.82
N MET A 12 0.11 -17.80 12.91
CA MET A 12 0.05 -17.40 11.50
C MET A 12 -0.89 -16.21 11.26
N GLN A 13 -1.53 -15.68 12.31
CA GLN A 13 -2.29 -14.43 12.21
C GLN A 13 -1.33 -13.23 12.14
N GLY A 14 -1.65 -12.26 11.29
CA GLY A 14 -0.86 -11.04 11.18
C GLY A 14 -0.90 -10.20 12.46
N GLN A 15 0.22 -9.56 12.77
CA GLN A 15 0.33 -8.61 13.87
C GLN A 15 0.30 -7.19 13.29
N PHE A 16 -0.78 -6.48 13.58
CA PHE A 16 -1.02 -5.15 13.03
C PHE A 16 -1.09 -4.08 14.12
N VAL A 17 -0.74 -2.86 13.74
CA VAL A 17 -0.96 -1.65 14.52
C VAL A 17 -2.16 -0.94 13.90
N SER A 18 -3.13 -0.50 14.72
CA SER A 18 -4.27 0.24 14.18
C SER A 18 -3.81 1.50 13.43
N LEU A 19 -4.57 1.88 12.40
CA LEU A 19 -4.29 3.04 11.55
C LEU A 19 -3.98 4.31 12.36
N GLU A 20 -4.84 4.68 13.30
CA GLU A 20 -4.71 5.88 14.11
C GLU A 20 -3.48 5.81 15.02
N LYS A 21 -3.19 4.62 15.56
CA LYS A 21 -2.04 4.42 16.45
C LYS A 21 -0.73 4.50 15.66
N ALA A 22 -0.66 3.89 14.47
CA ALA A 22 0.51 3.97 13.62
C ALA A 22 0.82 5.42 13.23
N VAL A 23 -0.20 6.18 12.79
CA VAL A 23 -0.04 7.60 12.43
C VAL A 23 0.38 8.45 13.64
N SER A 24 -0.25 8.24 14.80
CA SER A 24 0.12 8.94 16.04
C SER A 24 1.56 8.65 16.47
N MET A 25 1.99 7.39 16.44
CA MET A 25 3.37 7.01 16.78
C MET A 25 4.36 7.60 15.78
N GLY A 26 4.12 7.46 14.48
CA GLY A 26 4.99 8.01 13.45
C GLY A 26 5.18 9.53 13.56
N ALA A 27 4.12 10.28 13.91
CA ALA A 27 4.21 11.73 14.09
C ALA A 27 5.15 12.15 15.22
N SER A 28 5.35 11.27 16.22
CA SER A 28 6.19 11.53 17.40
C SER A 28 7.64 11.06 17.26
N MET A 29 7.95 10.31 16.21
CA MET A 29 9.28 9.74 15.94
C MET A 29 10.14 10.68 15.08
N ALA A 30 11.44 10.39 14.97
CA ALA A 30 12.37 11.21 14.19
C ALA A 30 12.43 10.78 12.71
N GLY A 31 12.19 9.51 12.43
CA GLY A 31 12.19 8.89 11.11
C GLY A 31 13.57 8.53 10.58
N PRO A 32 13.66 7.95 9.36
CA PRO A 32 12.53 7.63 8.47
C PRO A 32 11.61 6.52 9.01
N ILE A 33 10.34 6.52 8.60
CA ILE A 33 9.31 5.56 9.02
C ILE A 33 8.65 4.94 7.79
N ALA A 34 8.48 3.62 7.79
CA ALA A 34 7.65 2.92 6.82
C ALA A 34 6.25 2.65 7.38
N PHE A 35 5.25 2.81 6.52
CA PHE A 35 3.87 2.42 6.78
C PHE A 35 3.50 1.35 5.75
N THR A 36 3.64 0.07 6.14
CA THR A 36 3.21 -1.05 5.31
C THR A 36 1.69 -1.10 5.23
N ASP A 37 1.18 -0.89 4.03
CA ASP A 37 -0.23 -0.96 3.65
C ASP A 37 -0.48 -2.29 2.94
N ALA A 38 -0.62 -3.36 3.74
CA ALA A 38 -0.95 -4.69 3.24
C ALA A 38 -2.40 -4.76 2.73
N ALA A 39 -3.28 -3.88 3.21
CA ALA A 39 -4.69 -3.91 2.89
C ALA A 39 -4.99 -3.39 1.48
N ASP A 40 -4.08 -2.59 0.91
CA ASP A 40 -4.11 -2.19 -0.49
C ASP A 40 -2.75 -2.44 -1.17
N ALA A 41 -2.38 -3.72 -1.27
CA ALA A 41 -1.20 -4.17 -2.00
C ALA A 41 -1.59 -4.77 -3.37
N PRO A 42 -1.18 -4.13 -4.50
CA PRO A 42 -1.45 -4.68 -5.84
C PRO A 42 -0.89 -6.09 -6.08
N SER A 43 0.21 -6.45 -5.41
CA SER A 43 0.77 -7.82 -5.43
C SER A 43 -0.16 -8.86 -4.82
N SER A 44 -1.11 -8.44 -3.99
CA SER A 44 -2.15 -9.27 -3.37
C SER A 44 -3.51 -9.18 -4.07
N GLY A 45 -3.63 -8.36 -5.13
CA GLY A 45 -4.84 -8.24 -5.94
C GLY A 45 -5.71 -7.02 -5.67
N SER A 46 -5.21 -6.00 -4.97
CA SER A 46 -5.93 -4.72 -4.78
C SER A 46 -5.72 -3.74 -5.95
N SER A 47 -6.46 -2.63 -5.94
CA SER A 47 -6.38 -1.54 -6.92
C SER A 47 -5.14 -0.65 -6.75
N GLY A 48 -4.56 -0.55 -5.55
CA GLY A 48 -3.42 0.32 -5.27
C GLY A 48 -3.77 1.80 -5.16
N ASP A 49 -5.05 2.15 -5.10
CA ASP A 49 -5.55 3.53 -5.03
C ASP A 49 -5.95 3.97 -3.62
N SER A 50 -5.89 3.09 -2.61
CA SER A 50 -6.28 3.43 -1.24
C SER A 50 -5.45 4.59 -0.72
N ASN A 51 -6.16 5.61 -0.25
CA ASN A 51 -5.61 6.79 0.38
C ASN A 51 -5.87 6.81 1.90
N ALA A 52 -6.25 5.67 2.51
CA ALA A 52 -6.68 5.61 3.91
C ALA A 52 -5.62 6.13 4.90
N ILE A 53 -4.35 5.71 4.73
CA ILE A 53 -3.24 6.18 5.58
C ILE A 53 -2.98 7.67 5.39
N ILE A 54 -3.01 8.15 4.14
CA ILE A 54 -2.82 9.57 3.83
C ILE A 54 -3.96 10.39 4.44
N SER A 55 -5.21 9.92 4.33
CA SER A 55 -6.39 10.57 4.88
C SER A 55 -6.27 10.74 6.40
N GLU A 56 -5.81 9.71 7.11
CA GLU A 56 -5.59 9.79 8.56
C GLU A 56 -4.44 10.74 8.93
N MET A 57 -3.34 10.70 8.18
CA MET A 57 -2.23 11.65 8.34
C MET A 57 -2.70 13.10 8.14
N MET A 58 -3.53 13.37 7.13
CA MET A 58 -4.09 14.69 6.90
C MET A 58 -5.05 15.11 8.01
N ARG A 59 -5.96 14.21 8.43
CA ARG A 59 -6.93 14.46 9.51
C ARG A 59 -6.25 14.85 10.82
N THR A 60 -5.06 14.30 11.08
CA THR A 60 -4.27 14.55 12.30
C THR A 60 -3.22 15.65 12.14
N ASN A 61 -3.15 16.33 10.99
CA ASN A 61 -2.11 17.31 10.65
C ASN A 61 -0.69 16.76 10.83
N TYR A 62 -0.42 15.60 10.24
CA TYR A 62 0.87 14.94 10.31
C TYR A 62 2.00 15.91 9.93
N PRO A 63 3.02 16.12 10.80
CA PRO A 63 3.91 17.26 10.68
C PRO A 63 5.06 17.06 9.67
N HIS A 64 5.27 15.83 9.21
CA HIS A 64 6.48 15.46 8.47
C HIS A 64 6.21 15.14 7.00
N SER A 65 7.26 15.03 6.18
CA SER A 65 7.12 14.70 4.76
C SER A 65 6.59 13.28 4.54
N ILE A 66 5.67 13.13 3.59
CA ILE A 66 5.01 11.86 3.25
C ILE A 66 5.30 11.53 1.78
N LEU A 67 5.67 10.29 1.50
CA LEU A 67 5.81 9.70 0.18
C LEU A 67 4.84 8.53 0.04
N ALA A 68 4.02 8.52 -1.02
CA ALA A 68 3.07 7.44 -1.26
C ALA A 68 2.90 7.12 -2.75
N PRO A 69 2.83 5.83 -3.14
CA PRO A 69 2.37 5.44 -4.46
C PRO A 69 0.84 5.35 -4.49
N LEU A 70 0.22 5.79 -5.59
CA LEU A 70 -1.22 5.66 -5.84
C LEU A 70 -1.48 5.28 -7.31
N ALA A 71 -2.36 4.32 -7.57
CA ALA A 71 -2.87 4.07 -8.92
C ALA A 71 -4.02 5.04 -9.22
N ASP A 72 -3.78 6.02 -10.10
CA ASP A 72 -4.78 7.02 -10.49
C ASP A 72 -4.52 7.49 -11.94
N PRO A 73 -5.15 6.82 -12.93
CA PRO A 73 -4.92 7.09 -14.35
C PRO A 73 -5.33 8.51 -14.76
N ASP A 74 -6.42 9.03 -14.20
CA ASP A 74 -6.93 10.35 -14.55
C ASP A 74 -6.02 11.46 -14.00
N ALA A 75 -5.49 11.28 -12.79
CA ALA A 75 -4.49 12.18 -12.22
C ALA A 75 -3.19 12.18 -13.04
N ALA A 76 -2.69 11.00 -13.43
CA ALA A 76 -1.49 10.88 -14.26
C ALA A 76 -1.70 11.54 -15.64
N ALA A 77 -2.84 11.30 -16.30
CA ALA A 77 -3.16 11.91 -17.58
C ALA A 77 -3.28 13.44 -17.48
N THR A 78 -3.92 13.94 -16.42
CA THR A 78 -4.06 15.38 -16.15
C THR A 78 -2.70 16.04 -15.93
N ALA A 79 -1.83 15.41 -15.15
CA ALA A 79 -0.47 15.89 -14.90
C ALA A 79 0.37 15.96 -16.17
N HIS A 80 0.31 14.92 -17.01
CA HIS A 80 1.00 14.88 -18.31
C HIS A 80 0.50 15.98 -19.26
N LYS A 81 -0.82 16.25 -19.27
CA LYS A 81 -1.40 17.34 -20.07
C LYS A 81 -0.91 18.73 -19.63
N LEU A 82 -0.76 18.94 -18.32
CA LEU A 82 -0.34 20.24 -17.77
C LEU A 82 1.17 20.45 -17.82
N GLY A 83 1.95 19.36 -17.79
CA GLY A 83 3.41 19.41 -17.78
C GLY A 83 3.98 19.74 -16.39
N VAL A 84 5.30 19.58 -16.27
CA VAL A 84 6.06 19.92 -15.05
C VAL A 84 5.89 21.40 -14.71
N GLY A 85 5.65 21.70 -13.43
CA GLY A 85 5.33 23.04 -12.93
C GLY A 85 3.84 23.42 -13.05
N GLY A 86 3.04 22.60 -13.73
CA GLY A 86 1.58 22.75 -13.77
C GLY A 86 0.96 22.60 -12.38
N THR A 87 -0.18 23.28 -12.16
CA THR A 87 -0.95 23.15 -10.92
C THR A 87 -2.43 22.92 -11.24
N PHE A 88 -3.10 22.13 -10.43
CA PHE A 88 -4.51 21.80 -10.61
C PHE A 88 -5.16 21.37 -9.30
N ARG A 89 -6.50 21.43 -9.24
CA ARG A 89 -7.29 20.92 -8.12
C ARG A 89 -8.06 19.68 -8.57
N MET A 90 -7.89 18.58 -7.85
CA MET A 90 -8.51 17.30 -8.17
C MET A 90 -8.45 16.36 -6.96
N GLY A 91 -9.46 15.51 -6.81
CA GLY A 91 -9.46 14.35 -5.94
C GLY A 91 -8.57 13.23 -6.48
N ILE A 92 -7.58 12.79 -5.69
CA ILE A 92 -6.62 11.74 -6.07
C ILE A 92 -6.66 10.58 -5.08
N GLY A 93 -6.55 9.35 -5.60
CA GLY A 93 -6.68 8.11 -4.84
C GLY A 93 -8.14 7.84 -4.45
N GLY A 94 -8.50 6.60 -4.13
CA GLY A 94 -9.88 6.22 -3.81
C GLY A 94 -10.85 6.41 -4.97
N THR A 95 -10.36 6.31 -6.20
CA THR A 95 -11.12 6.51 -7.44
C THR A 95 -11.69 5.20 -8.00
N HIS A 96 -11.20 4.06 -7.54
CA HIS A 96 -11.63 2.72 -7.94
C HIS A 96 -12.38 1.99 -6.82
N ASP A 97 -11.85 2.00 -5.60
CA ASP A 97 -12.51 1.40 -4.44
C ASP A 97 -13.41 2.42 -3.74
N ASN A 98 -14.72 2.15 -3.75
CA ASN A 98 -15.76 3.04 -3.23
C ASN A 98 -15.78 3.17 -1.70
N GLN A 99 -14.96 2.40 -1.00
CA GLN A 99 -14.74 2.56 0.44
C GLN A 99 -13.95 3.84 0.75
N PHE A 100 -13.24 4.40 -0.22
CA PHE A 100 -12.40 5.57 -0.05
C PHE A 100 -13.01 6.80 -0.71
N VAL A 101 -12.64 7.97 -0.21
CA VAL A 101 -13.05 9.27 -0.76
C VAL A 101 -11.81 9.93 -1.36
N PRO A 102 -11.84 10.38 -2.63
CA PRO A 102 -10.69 11.05 -3.23
C PRO A 102 -10.21 12.28 -2.48
N LEU A 103 -8.88 12.45 -2.43
CA LEU A 103 -8.22 13.55 -1.71
C LEU A 103 -8.30 14.84 -2.54
N GLU A 104 -9.36 15.61 -2.36
CA GLU A 104 -9.58 16.89 -3.05
C GLU A 104 -8.57 17.97 -2.60
N LEU A 105 -7.46 18.06 -3.30
CA LEU A 105 -6.32 18.93 -2.97
C LEU A 105 -5.85 19.77 -4.16
N ASN A 106 -5.04 20.80 -3.87
CA ASN A 106 -4.28 21.52 -4.89
C ASN A 106 -2.94 20.83 -5.09
N TRP A 107 -2.69 20.36 -6.31
CA TRP A 107 -1.51 19.60 -6.68
C TRP A 107 -0.58 20.43 -7.56
N SER A 108 0.72 20.24 -7.35
CA SER A 108 1.77 20.70 -8.27
C SER A 108 2.44 19.51 -8.94
N VAL A 109 2.62 19.57 -10.26
CA VAL A 109 3.36 18.56 -11.03
C VAL A 109 4.85 18.78 -10.84
N ILE A 110 5.52 17.85 -10.16
CA ILE A 110 6.95 17.93 -9.83
C ILE A 110 7.80 17.28 -10.90
N SER A 111 7.42 16.09 -11.35
CA SER A 111 8.09 15.37 -12.43
C SER A 111 7.11 14.46 -13.17
N LEU A 112 7.48 14.09 -14.39
CA LEU A 112 6.73 13.18 -15.24
C LEU A 112 7.66 12.07 -15.71
N ALA A 113 7.15 10.84 -15.76
CA ALA A 113 7.82 9.68 -16.30
C ALA A 113 6.84 8.87 -17.17
N ASP A 114 7.38 7.99 -18.00
CA ASP A 114 6.60 7.06 -18.81
C ASP A 114 7.43 5.78 -19.08
N GLY A 115 6.75 4.74 -19.55
CA GLY A 115 7.32 3.49 -20.01
C GLY A 115 7.44 2.45 -18.90
N THR A 116 8.61 1.81 -18.85
CA THR A 116 8.90 0.71 -17.93
C THR A 116 9.70 1.15 -16.72
N MET A 117 9.60 0.35 -15.66
CA MET A 117 10.41 0.44 -14.45
C MET A 117 11.17 -0.87 -14.30
N LYS A 118 12.49 -0.81 -14.15
CA LYS A 118 13.29 -2.00 -13.86
C LYS A 118 13.43 -2.17 -12.35
N CYS A 119 12.98 -3.30 -11.82
CA CYS A 119 13.17 -3.65 -10.41
C CYS A 119 14.66 -3.71 -10.03
N GLU A 120 14.99 -3.40 -8.79
CA GLU A 120 16.35 -3.37 -8.24
C GLU A 120 17.01 -4.74 -8.32
N THR A 121 16.27 -5.79 -7.93
CA THR A 121 16.81 -7.15 -7.80
C THR A 121 16.14 -8.17 -8.72
N TRP A 122 14.84 -8.04 -8.95
CA TRP A 122 14.12 -8.97 -9.79
C TRP A 122 14.41 -8.68 -11.26
N LYS A 123 14.55 -9.73 -12.08
CA LYS A 123 14.61 -9.59 -13.55
C LYS A 123 13.20 -9.34 -14.13
N TYR A 124 12.53 -8.36 -13.56
CA TYR A 124 11.17 -7.96 -13.85
C TYR A 124 11.16 -6.48 -14.22
N GLU A 125 10.48 -6.15 -15.31
CA GLU A 125 10.44 -4.79 -15.86
C GLU A 125 8.99 -4.44 -16.24
N PRO A 126 8.13 -4.14 -15.26
CA PRO A 126 6.74 -3.79 -15.53
C PRO A 126 6.63 -2.47 -16.29
N THR A 127 5.64 -2.40 -17.16
CA THR A 127 5.16 -1.13 -17.73
C THR A 127 4.33 -0.40 -16.69
N ILE A 128 4.77 0.80 -16.29
CA ILE A 128 4.04 1.68 -15.37
C ILE A 128 3.20 2.73 -16.12
N GLY A 129 3.53 2.94 -17.41
CA GLY A 129 2.88 3.92 -18.27
C GLY A 129 3.10 5.36 -17.78
N PRO A 130 2.28 6.31 -18.24
CA PRO A 130 2.33 7.68 -17.76
C PRO A 130 2.27 7.72 -16.23
N THR A 131 3.30 8.30 -15.65
CA THR A 131 3.48 8.41 -14.20
C THR A 131 3.82 9.86 -13.88
N ALA A 132 3.32 10.37 -12.77
CA ALA A 132 3.61 11.73 -12.32
C ALA A 132 3.93 11.76 -10.84
N VAL A 133 4.86 12.65 -10.46
CA VAL A 133 5.06 13.04 -9.07
C VAL A 133 4.24 14.29 -8.83
N LEU A 134 3.30 14.20 -7.89
CA LEU A 134 2.45 15.30 -7.49
C LEU A 134 2.72 15.68 -6.05
N ARG A 135 2.64 16.97 -5.75
CA ARG A 135 2.86 17.48 -4.38
C ARG A 135 1.72 18.37 -3.93
N SER A 136 1.33 18.21 -2.66
CA SER A 136 0.45 19.13 -1.93
C SER A 136 0.95 19.27 -0.50
N GLY A 137 1.44 20.46 -0.11
CA GLY A 137 2.04 20.67 1.21
C GLY A 137 3.24 19.75 1.48
N ASN A 138 3.15 18.92 2.52
CA ASN A 138 4.13 17.90 2.92
C ASN A 138 3.89 16.52 2.27
N LEU A 139 2.80 16.35 1.52
CA LEU A 139 2.47 15.12 0.81
C LEU A 139 3.06 15.13 -0.60
N THR A 140 3.83 14.09 -0.92
CA THR A 140 4.29 13.75 -2.26
C THR A 140 3.70 12.40 -2.66
N VAL A 141 2.98 12.36 -3.77
CA VAL A 141 2.42 11.12 -4.33
C VAL A 141 3.04 10.81 -5.68
N VAL A 142 3.37 9.54 -5.90
CA VAL A 142 3.72 8.99 -7.21
C VAL A 142 2.46 8.35 -7.78
N VAL A 143 1.82 9.02 -8.75
CA VAL A 143 0.61 8.52 -9.39
C VAL A 143 0.95 7.77 -10.67
N THR A 144 0.43 6.55 -10.80
CA THR A 144 0.67 5.66 -11.96
C THR A 144 -0.63 5.41 -12.73
N THR A 145 -0.54 5.21 -14.05
CA THR A 145 -1.72 4.85 -14.87
C THR A 145 -2.29 3.47 -14.63
N GLY A 146 -1.54 2.59 -13.98
CA GLY A 146 -2.00 1.25 -13.65
C GLY A 146 -1.52 0.83 -12.27
N THR A 147 -2.01 -0.32 -11.82
CA THR A 147 -1.58 -0.95 -10.58
C THR A 147 -0.11 -1.37 -10.70
N VAL A 148 0.73 -0.95 -9.74
CA VAL A 148 2.14 -1.33 -9.70
C VAL A 148 2.40 -2.20 -8.49
N MET A 149 2.96 -3.38 -8.71
CA MET A 149 3.47 -4.21 -7.61
C MET A 149 4.72 -3.55 -7.04
N LEU A 150 4.61 -2.97 -5.84
CA LEU A 150 5.72 -2.35 -5.16
C LEU A 150 6.58 -3.40 -4.45
N VAL A 151 7.43 -4.08 -5.22
CA VAL A 151 8.34 -5.11 -4.70
C VAL A 151 9.61 -4.53 -4.09
N ASP A 152 10.04 -3.36 -4.56
CA ASP A 152 11.23 -2.64 -4.11
C ASP A 152 11.05 -1.11 -4.31
N ARG A 153 12.14 -0.33 -4.22
CA ARG A 153 12.08 1.14 -4.33
C ARG A 153 12.15 1.64 -5.78
N ALA A 154 12.20 0.76 -6.77
CA ALA A 154 12.44 1.15 -8.16
C ALA A 154 11.40 2.16 -8.69
N LEU A 155 10.16 2.12 -8.20
CA LEU A 155 9.12 3.07 -8.59
C LEU A 155 9.51 4.49 -8.22
N PHE A 156 10.01 4.68 -7.00
CA PHE A 156 10.44 5.97 -6.50
C PHE A 156 11.72 6.44 -7.23
N PHE A 157 12.71 5.54 -7.38
CA PHE A 157 13.95 5.86 -8.09
C PHE A 157 13.71 6.22 -9.56
N LYS A 158 12.77 5.56 -10.23
CA LYS A 158 12.39 5.84 -11.63
C LYS A 158 11.94 7.29 -11.83
N VAL A 159 11.32 7.90 -10.81
CA VAL A 159 10.85 9.29 -10.83
C VAL A 159 11.79 10.27 -10.11
N GLY A 160 12.99 9.81 -9.74
CA GLY A 160 14.03 10.63 -9.12
C GLY A 160 13.83 10.89 -7.62
N LEU A 161 13.06 10.05 -6.93
CA LEU A 161 12.84 10.14 -5.49
C LEU A 161 13.55 8.99 -4.77
N ASP A 162 14.20 9.29 -3.65
CA ASP A 162 14.66 8.28 -2.69
C ASP A 162 13.74 8.30 -1.47
N PRO A 163 13.08 7.17 -1.12
CA PRO A 163 12.29 7.07 0.12
C PRO A 163 13.04 7.47 1.39
N LYS A 164 14.37 7.40 1.41
CA LYS A 164 15.22 7.83 2.53
C LYS A 164 15.22 9.35 2.75
N ASP A 165 14.85 10.13 1.73
CA ASP A 165 14.75 11.59 1.83
C ASP A 165 13.39 12.05 2.41
N PHE A 166 12.50 11.10 2.73
CA PHE A 166 11.19 11.37 3.30
C PHE A 166 11.11 10.84 4.72
N HIS A 167 10.40 11.57 5.58
CA HIS A 167 10.15 11.10 6.94
C HIS A 167 9.25 9.87 6.95
N SER A 168 8.22 9.82 6.10
CA SER A 168 7.28 8.70 6.07
C SER A 168 7.03 8.22 4.66
N THR A 169 7.18 6.91 4.44
CA THR A 169 6.88 6.26 3.15
C THR A 169 5.79 5.22 3.34
N ILE A 170 4.72 5.30 2.54
CA ILE A 170 3.67 4.28 2.46
C ILE A 170 4.12 3.19 1.49
N VAL A 171 4.15 1.95 1.96
CA VAL A 171 4.61 0.77 1.22
C VAL A 171 3.42 -0.13 0.92
N LYS A 172 2.93 -0.11 -0.32
CA LYS A 172 1.80 -0.94 -0.79
C LYS A 172 2.23 -2.36 -1.15
N SER A 173 2.75 -3.06 -0.15
CA SER A 173 3.15 -4.47 -0.22
C SER A 173 3.08 -5.08 1.18
N PRO A 174 2.54 -6.30 1.35
CA PRO A 174 2.51 -6.95 2.66
C PRO A 174 3.90 -7.31 3.17
N HIS A 175 4.88 -7.43 2.27
CA HIS A 175 6.25 -7.78 2.59
C HIS A 175 7.18 -7.39 1.44
N CYS A 176 8.34 -6.84 1.78
CA CYS A 176 9.47 -6.61 0.88
C CYS A 176 10.73 -7.20 1.52
N GLU A 177 11.78 -7.44 0.76
CA GLU A 177 13.08 -7.78 1.32
C GLU A 177 13.53 -6.63 2.25
N PRO A 178 14.06 -6.93 3.46
CA PRO A 178 14.36 -5.90 4.47
C PRO A 178 15.24 -4.75 3.96
N ALA A 179 16.19 -5.04 3.08
CA ALA A 179 17.10 -4.06 2.49
C ALA A 179 16.39 -2.93 1.70
N PHE A 180 15.15 -3.15 1.26
CA PHE A 180 14.38 -2.14 0.53
C PHE A 180 13.75 -1.11 1.44
N PHE A 181 13.21 -1.49 2.60
CA PHE A 181 12.53 -0.55 3.51
C PHE A 181 12.92 -0.74 4.99
N ASP A 182 12.92 -1.97 5.51
CA ASP A 182 13.06 -2.23 6.95
C ASP A 182 14.46 -1.90 7.51
N ASP A 183 15.53 -2.19 6.77
CA ASP A 183 16.91 -2.11 7.28
C ASP A 183 17.39 -0.69 7.64
N TRP A 184 16.66 0.35 7.21
CA TRP A 184 17.09 1.75 7.33
C TRP A 184 16.04 2.68 7.93
N VAL A 185 14.81 2.22 8.18
CA VAL A 185 13.79 3.00 8.88
C VAL A 185 13.98 2.85 10.39
N GLU A 186 13.63 3.89 11.15
CA GLU A 186 13.52 3.82 12.61
C GLU A 186 12.42 2.84 13.03
N ALA A 187 11.32 2.77 12.27
CA ALA A 187 10.25 1.81 12.46
C ALA A 187 9.52 1.52 11.15
N ASN A 188 9.06 0.27 10.99
CA ASN A 188 8.04 -0.11 10.01
C ASN A 188 6.76 -0.53 10.74
N PHE A 189 5.66 0.18 10.47
CA PHE A 189 4.34 -0.18 10.98
C PHE A 189 3.58 -1.02 9.94
N ASN A 190 3.28 -2.28 10.27
CA ASN A 190 2.25 -3.05 9.56
C ASN A 190 0.88 -2.53 9.97
N VAL A 191 0.25 -1.73 9.12
CA VAL A 191 -0.94 -0.98 9.46
C VAL A 191 -2.21 -1.82 9.22
N ASP A 192 -3.09 -1.89 10.22
CA ASP A 192 -4.46 -2.41 10.06
C ASP A 192 -5.33 -1.36 9.37
N ALA A 193 -5.05 -1.12 8.08
CA ALA A 193 -5.83 -0.21 7.24
C ALA A 193 -7.01 -0.96 6.58
N PRO A 194 -8.10 -0.26 6.25
CA PRO A 194 -9.15 -0.83 5.39
C PRO A 194 -8.64 -1.02 3.96
N GLY A 195 -9.09 -2.10 3.30
CA GLY A 195 -8.77 -2.37 1.89
C GLY A 195 -9.09 -3.81 1.46
N ALA A 196 -9.18 -4.02 0.16
CA ALA A 196 -9.60 -5.29 -0.46
C ALA A 196 -8.67 -6.48 -0.16
N THR A 197 -7.41 -6.21 0.19
CA THR A 197 -6.39 -7.23 0.48
C THR A 197 -6.02 -7.29 1.97
N SER A 198 -6.88 -6.78 2.85
CA SER A 198 -6.63 -6.83 4.30
C SER A 198 -6.39 -8.26 4.80
N ALA A 199 -5.30 -8.44 5.54
CA ALA A 199 -5.02 -9.70 6.22
C ALA A 199 -5.86 -9.88 7.51
N ASN A 200 -6.62 -8.86 7.92
CA ASN A 200 -7.67 -8.99 8.93
C ASN A 200 -8.97 -9.49 8.27
N LEU A 201 -9.07 -10.80 8.03
CA LEU A 201 -10.17 -11.41 7.25
C LEU A 201 -11.59 -11.05 7.75
N LYS A 202 -11.73 -10.71 9.04
CA LYS A 202 -13.01 -10.31 9.63
C LYS A 202 -13.53 -8.99 9.04
N THR A 203 -12.68 -8.15 8.46
CA THR A 203 -13.08 -6.87 7.84
C THR A 203 -13.56 -7.01 6.40
N LEU A 204 -13.24 -8.13 5.72
CA LEU A 204 -13.53 -8.31 4.30
C LEU A 204 -14.97 -8.75 4.00
N GLY A 205 -15.73 -9.16 5.02
CA GLY A 205 -17.15 -9.49 4.86
C GLY A 205 -17.42 -10.75 4.00
N HIS A 206 -16.49 -11.71 3.96
CA HIS A 206 -16.67 -12.95 3.19
C HIS A 206 -17.93 -13.74 3.61
N THR A 207 -18.77 -14.07 2.64
CA THR A 207 -20.00 -14.85 2.83
C THR A 207 -19.99 -16.21 2.11
N ILE A 208 -19.16 -16.36 1.07
CA ILE A 208 -19.06 -17.58 0.26
C ILE A 208 -17.78 -18.31 0.64
N CYS A 209 -17.87 -19.20 1.63
CA CYS A 209 -16.76 -20.05 2.09
C CYS A 209 -17.30 -21.25 2.90
N ASP A 210 -16.52 -22.33 3.03
CA ASP A 210 -16.89 -23.48 3.86
C ASP A 210 -16.79 -23.12 5.34
N ARG A 211 -17.92 -23.15 6.05
CA ARG A 211 -18.01 -22.75 7.46
C ARG A 211 -18.29 -23.95 8.36
N PRO A 212 -17.76 -23.96 9.61
CA PRO A 212 -16.98 -22.89 10.25
C PRO A 212 -15.55 -22.79 9.70
N MET A 213 -14.99 -21.57 9.66
CA MET A 213 -13.67 -21.28 9.13
C MET A 213 -12.85 -20.41 10.08
N TYR A 214 -11.70 -20.92 10.52
CA TYR A 214 -10.74 -20.08 11.26
C TYR A 214 -10.04 -19.13 10.28
N PRO A 215 -9.89 -17.82 10.57
CA PRO A 215 -10.20 -17.11 11.81
C PRO A 215 -11.55 -16.38 11.84
N LEU A 216 -12.46 -16.60 10.87
CA LEU A 216 -13.80 -15.97 10.88
C LEU A 216 -14.63 -16.45 12.08
N GLU A 217 -14.57 -17.76 12.37
CA GLU A 217 -15.03 -18.37 13.61
C GLU A 217 -13.83 -18.82 14.45
N GLU A 218 -13.75 -18.39 15.72
CA GLU A 218 -12.66 -18.78 16.62
C GLU A 218 -12.74 -20.24 17.06
N ASP A 219 -13.96 -20.75 17.20
CA ASP A 219 -14.25 -22.11 17.69
C ASP A 219 -14.24 -23.16 16.56
N THR A 220 -13.70 -22.84 15.38
CA THR A 220 -13.55 -23.81 14.30
C THR A 220 -12.69 -24.99 14.74
N GLU A 221 -13.16 -26.19 14.45
CA GLU A 221 -12.42 -27.44 14.57
C GLU A 221 -12.00 -27.94 13.18
N PHE A 222 -10.87 -28.64 13.10
CA PHE A 222 -10.41 -29.25 11.87
C PHE A 222 -9.79 -30.61 12.18
N ILE A 223 -10.27 -31.63 11.47
CA ILE A 223 -9.75 -33.00 11.52
C ILE A 223 -9.23 -33.30 10.12
N PRO A 224 -7.90 -33.42 9.91
CA PRO A 224 -7.35 -33.63 8.58
C PRO A 224 -7.78 -34.99 8.03
N GLN A 225 -8.37 -34.96 6.83
CA GLN A 225 -8.72 -36.15 6.05
C GLN A 225 -7.92 -36.17 4.75
N VAL A 226 -7.48 -37.35 4.32
CA VAL A 226 -6.80 -37.52 3.04
C VAL A 226 -7.86 -37.83 1.99
N GLU A 227 -8.03 -36.93 1.03
CA GLU A 227 -8.85 -37.18 -0.15
C GLU A 227 -7.96 -37.67 -1.29
N ILE A 228 -8.23 -38.88 -1.78
CA ILE A 228 -7.51 -39.48 -2.90
C ILE A 228 -8.40 -39.37 -4.13
N PHE A 229 -8.02 -38.50 -5.04
CA PHE A 229 -8.67 -38.39 -6.35
C PHE A 229 -8.11 -39.47 -7.28
N SER A 230 -8.96 -40.38 -7.75
CA SER A 230 -8.64 -41.35 -8.79
C SER A 230 -9.24 -40.88 -10.12
N ASN A 231 -8.45 -40.97 -11.20
CA ASN A 231 -8.89 -40.69 -12.58
C ASN A 231 -9.91 -41.70 -13.11
#